data_AF-A0A2H8TDQ1-F1
#
_entry.id   AF-A0A2H8TDQ1-F1
#
_cell.length_a   1.000
_cell.length_b   1.000
_cell.length_c   1.000
_cell.angle_alpha   90.00
_cell.angle_beta   90.00
_cell.angle_gamma   90.00
#
_symmetry.space_group_name_H-M   'P 1'
#
loop_
_entity.id
_entity.type
_entity.pdbx_description
1 polymer ?
#
loop_
_entity_poly.entity_id
_entity_poly.type
_entity_poly.pdbx_seq_one_letter_code
_entity_poly.pdbx_strand_id
1 'polypeptide(L)'
;MKIKCTKKDLDALAHKQFISFPVYSKHIKWLPLGNQKDIFTEKDVGIISDDILISKLRPGQEIELKMFAVKGLPKDHAKFQSVCTAWYRMMPDIKLLDEIKGNDALLLQSCFPKGVIGLKSIKGVLNAFVEDSRKDNSSRNVFRYKQFDNKILLSKIQDHFIFTIESVGAMDPSIIFLEALNILIRKVNSASESALNQTEI
;
A
#
# COMPACT_ATOMS: atom_id res chain seq x y z
N MET A 1 -26.40 7.84 11.24
CA MET A 1 -26.84 7.93 9.82
C MET A 1 -28.34 7.73 9.79
N LYS A 2 -29.08 8.65 9.15
CA LYS A 2 -30.53 8.56 8.98
C LYS A 2 -30.88 8.98 7.55
N ILE A 3 -31.39 8.05 6.76
CA ILE A 3 -31.68 8.25 5.33
C ILE A 3 -32.96 7.52 4.98
N LYS A 4 -33.89 8.24 4.36
CA LYS A 4 -35.15 7.69 3.84
C LYS A 4 -35.21 7.93 2.34
N CYS A 5 -35.51 6.89 1.57
CA CYS A 5 -35.67 7.00 0.13
C CYS A 5 -37.14 7.30 -0.21
N THR A 6 -37.38 8.42 -0.91
CA THR A 6 -38.70 8.81 -1.42
C THR A 6 -38.78 8.69 -2.94
N LYS A 7 -40.00 8.72 -3.50
CA LYS A 7 -40.21 8.68 -4.95
C LYS A 7 -39.55 9.87 -5.68
N LYS A 8 -39.58 11.07 -5.08
CA LYS A 8 -38.96 12.28 -5.64
C LYS A 8 -37.45 12.15 -5.81
N ASP A 9 -36.78 11.48 -4.87
CA ASP A 9 -35.33 11.27 -4.91
C ASP A 9 -34.91 10.40 -6.11
N LEU A 10 -35.82 9.53 -6.57
CA LEU A 10 -35.60 8.66 -7.71
C LEU A 10 -35.86 9.37 -9.04
N ASP A 11 -36.90 10.23 -9.08
CA ASP A 11 -37.22 11.03 -10.25
C ASP A 11 -36.07 12.00 -10.62
N ALA A 12 -35.30 12.47 -9.64
CA ALA A 12 -34.09 13.27 -9.87
C ALA A 12 -32.90 12.48 -10.49
N LEU A 13 -32.95 11.15 -10.49
CA LEU A 13 -31.89 10.24 -10.95
C LEU A 13 -32.24 9.53 -12.29
N ALA A 14 -33.26 10.05 -13.01
CA ALA A 14 -34.04 9.38 -14.06
C ALA A 14 -33.35 9.04 -15.41
N HIS A 15 -32.17 8.44 -15.39
CA HIS A 15 -31.51 7.93 -16.60
C HIS A 15 -31.42 6.41 -16.73
N LYS A 16 -31.87 5.59 -15.77
CA LYS A 16 -31.80 4.12 -15.89
C LYS A 16 -33.02 3.41 -15.29
N GLN A 17 -33.53 2.43 -16.01
CA GLN A 17 -34.75 1.63 -15.80
C GLN A 17 -34.89 0.89 -14.44
N PHE A 18 -33.93 1.06 -13.51
CA PHE A 18 -33.93 0.49 -12.17
C PHE A 18 -33.31 1.45 -11.13
N ILE A 19 -33.87 2.66 -10.97
CA ILE A 19 -33.30 3.68 -10.10
C ILE A 19 -33.38 3.24 -8.63
N SER A 20 -32.23 3.05 -7.98
CA SER A 20 -32.12 2.87 -6.52
C SER A 20 -31.38 4.09 -5.98
N PHE A 21 -31.79 4.61 -4.83
CA PHE A 21 -31.08 5.70 -4.18
C PHE A 21 -29.78 5.17 -3.55
N PRO A 22 -28.59 5.58 -4.04
CA PRO A 22 -27.33 5.11 -3.48
C PRO A 22 -27.02 5.82 -2.16
N VAL A 23 -26.79 5.04 -1.11
CA VAL A 23 -26.34 5.49 0.20
C VAL A 23 -24.83 5.35 0.25
N TYR A 24 -24.14 6.47 0.33
CA TYR A 24 -22.68 6.55 0.45
C TYR A 24 -22.20 6.84 1.88
N SER A 25 -20.92 6.63 2.12
CA SER A 25 -20.20 6.93 3.37
C SER A 25 -20.31 8.38 3.82
N LYS A 26 -20.36 9.36 2.91
CA LYS A 26 -20.60 10.78 3.25
C LYS A 26 -21.88 11.06 4.04
N HIS A 27 -22.83 10.12 4.06
CA HIS A 27 -24.05 10.27 4.87
C HIS A 27 -23.86 9.85 6.34
N ILE A 28 -22.69 9.30 6.67
CA ILE A 28 -22.26 9.07 8.05
C ILE A 28 -21.78 10.42 8.60
N LYS A 29 -22.50 10.93 9.60
CA LYS A 29 -22.17 12.19 10.27
C LYS A 29 -21.58 11.91 11.64
N TRP A 30 -20.54 12.66 12.00
CA TRP A 30 -19.99 12.63 13.34
C TRP A 30 -20.97 13.27 14.34
N LEU A 31 -21.17 12.61 15.48
CA LEU A 31 -21.98 13.10 16.59
C LEU A 31 -21.06 13.22 17.82
N PRO A 32 -20.63 14.44 18.20
CA PRO A 32 -19.69 14.62 19.30
C PRO A 32 -20.31 14.21 20.64
N LEU A 33 -19.50 13.62 21.51
CA LEU A 33 -19.87 13.27 22.89
C LEU A 33 -19.09 14.14 23.87
N GLY A 34 -19.77 14.75 24.84
CA GLY A 34 -19.12 15.61 25.85
C GLY A 34 -18.38 16.79 25.22
N ASN A 35 -17.10 16.94 25.58
CA ASN A 35 -16.21 18.02 25.12
C ASN A 35 -15.46 17.69 23.81
N GLN A 36 -15.79 16.59 23.12
CA GLN A 36 -15.08 16.24 21.88
C GLN A 36 -15.22 17.31 20.79
N LYS A 37 -16.33 18.05 20.75
CA LYS A 37 -16.53 19.14 19.78
C LYS A 37 -15.53 20.29 19.95
N ASP A 38 -14.95 20.42 21.14
CA ASP A 38 -14.01 21.49 21.48
C ASP A 38 -12.57 21.10 21.11
N ILE A 39 -12.32 19.80 20.88
CA ILE A 39 -11.00 19.23 20.57
C ILE A 39 -10.88 18.85 19.09
N PHE A 40 -11.97 18.36 18.50
CA PHE A 40 -11.97 17.79 17.14
C PHE A 40 -13.02 18.46 16.26
N THR A 41 -12.73 18.45 14.96
CA THR A 41 -13.67 18.79 13.90
C THR A 41 -14.13 17.53 13.16
N GLU A 42 -15.18 17.64 12.35
CA GLU A 42 -15.65 16.52 11.53
C GLU A 42 -14.58 16.01 10.55
N LYS A 43 -13.60 16.84 10.16
CA LYS A 43 -12.47 16.41 9.33
C LYS A 43 -11.48 15.52 10.09
N ASP A 44 -11.36 15.70 11.40
CA ASP A 44 -10.39 14.97 12.23
C ASP A 44 -10.87 13.55 12.59
N VAL A 45 -12.19 13.36 12.68
CA VAL A 45 -12.80 12.11 13.19
C VAL A 45 -13.91 11.56 12.28
N GLY A 46 -14.12 12.18 11.12
CA GLY A 46 -15.10 11.77 10.13
C GLY A 46 -14.66 10.58 9.29
N ILE A 47 -15.41 10.33 8.23
CA ILE A 47 -15.09 9.31 7.23
C ILE A 47 -13.92 9.76 6.34
N ILE A 48 -13.10 8.80 5.90
CA ILE A 48 -11.90 9.08 5.09
C ILE A 48 -12.26 9.33 3.61
N SER A 49 -13.22 8.59 3.08
CA SER A 49 -13.68 8.73 1.69
C SER A 49 -15.21 8.81 1.64
N ASP A 50 -15.70 9.77 0.87
CA ASP A 50 -17.11 10.18 0.77
C ASP A 50 -17.95 9.29 -0.15
N ASP A 51 -17.29 8.45 -0.95
CA ASP A 51 -17.81 7.78 -2.13
C ASP A 51 -17.93 6.24 -1.98
N ILE A 52 -17.68 5.70 -0.79
CA ILE A 52 -17.91 4.28 -0.52
C ILE A 52 -19.43 4.03 -0.49
N LEU A 53 -19.92 3.27 -1.45
CA LEU A 53 -21.32 2.83 -1.49
C LEU A 53 -21.57 1.83 -0.35
N ILE A 54 -22.46 2.19 0.57
CA ILE A 54 -22.89 1.35 1.69
C ILE A 54 -24.10 0.49 1.30
N SER A 55 -25.11 1.12 0.70
CA SER A 55 -26.38 0.46 0.37
C SER A 55 -27.10 1.14 -0.78
N LYS A 56 -28.11 0.47 -1.33
CA LYS A 56 -28.99 0.99 -2.39
C LYS A 56 -30.43 0.81 -1.94
N LEU A 57 -31.15 1.92 -1.80
CA LEU A 57 -32.53 1.93 -1.30
C LEU A 57 -33.55 2.04 -2.42
N ARG A 58 -34.72 1.46 -2.19
CA ARG A 58 -35.95 1.62 -2.97
C ARG A 58 -36.92 2.54 -2.22
N PRO A 59 -37.87 3.18 -2.92
CA PRO A 59 -38.74 4.14 -2.27
C PRO A 59 -39.58 3.46 -1.19
N GLY A 60 -39.63 4.08 0.00
CA GLY A 60 -40.25 3.51 1.20
C GLY A 60 -39.26 2.80 2.15
N GLN A 61 -38.03 2.52 1.70
CA GLN A 61 -36.97 1.99 2.57
C GLN A 61 -36.24 3.11 3.30
N GLU A 62 -35.82 2.80 4.53
CA GLU A 62 -35.10 3.72 5.42
C GLU A 62 -33.95 2.98 6.12
N ILE A 63 -32.84 3.69 6.32
CA ILE A 63 -31.74 3.26 7.20
C ILE A 63 -31.60 4.29 8.30
N GLU A 64 -31.75 3.85 9.53
CA GLU A 64 -31.43 4.62 10.74
C GLU A 64 -30.50 3.79 11.62
N LEU A 65 -29.29 4.29 11.84
CA LEU A 65 -28.30 3.62 12.68
C LEU A 65 -27.37 4.60 13.40
N LYS A 66 -26.92 4.18 14.58
CA LYS A 66 -25.89 4.83 15.39
C LYS A 66 -24.69 3.91 15.49
N MET A 67 -23.50 4.44 15.21
CA MET A 67 -22.25 3.69 15.23
C MET A 67 -21.34 4.20 16.33
N PHE A 68 -20.55 3.31 16.90
CA PHE A 68 -19.54 3.62 17.91
C PHE A 68 -18.18 3.16 17.38
N ALA A 69 -17.28 4.11 17.15
CA ALA A 69 -15.90 3.83 16.79
C ALA A 69 -15.08 3.59 18.07
N VAL A 70 -14.28 2.51 18.07
CA VAL A 70 -13.40 2.15 19.18
C VAL A 70 -12.00 1.90 18.66
N LYS A 71 -10.99 2.09 19.51
CA LYS A 71 -9.62 1.69 19.21
C LYS A 71 -9.51 0.16 19.29
N GLY A 72 -8.85 -0.45 18.32
CA GLY A 72 -8.60 -1.89 18.29
C GLY A 72 -7.28 -2.21 17.61
N LEU A 73 -6.84 -3.47 17.71
CA LEU A 73 -5.63 -3.94 17.05
C LEU A 73 -5.96 -4.74 15.79
N PRO A 74 -5.10 -4.71 14.75
CA PRO A 74 -5.27 -5.54 13.56
C PRO A 74 -5.28 -7.05 13.86
N LYS A 75 -4.62 -7.47 14.95
CA LYS A 75 -4.64 -8.85 15.44
C LYS A 75 -6.04 -9.30 15.84
N ASP A 76 -6.86 -8.38 16.35
CA ASP A 76 -8.23 -8.69 16.78
C ASP A 76 -9.16 -8.75 15.56
N HIS A 77 -8.99 -7.82 14.63
CA HIS A 77 -9.76 -7.80 13.38
C HIS A 77 -9.08 -6.96 12.29
N ALA A 78 -9.10 -7.43 11.05
CA ALA A 78 -8.46 -6.76 9.90
C ALA A 78 -8.97 -5.33 9.64
N LYS A 79 -10.21 -5.00 10.04
CA LYS A 79 -10.78 -3.63 9.96
C LYS A 79 -9.98 -2.56 10.71
N PHE A 80 -9.14 -2.96 11.67
CA PHE A 80 -8.26 -2.07 12.42
C PHE A 80 -6.88 -1.91 11.77
N GLN A 81 -6.64 -2.56 10.62
CA GLN A 81 -5.38 -2.42 9.90
C GLN A 81 -5.24 -1.00 9.34
N SER A 82 -4.12 -0.35 9.67
CA SER A 82 -3.82 1.02 9.25
C SER A 82 -3.25 1.13 7.83
N VAL A 83 -2.91 0.01 7.21
CA VAL A 83 -2.29 -0.06 5.88
C VAL A 83 -3.09 -0.93 4.93
N CYS A 84 -3.15 -0.50 3.67
CA CYS A 84 -3.62 -1.33 2.54
C CYS A 84 -2.63 -2.47 2.32
N THR A 85 -1.35 -2.12 2.20
CA THR A 85 -0.25 -3.07 2.12
C THR A 85 1.00 -2.48 2.76
N ALA A 86 1.77 -3.34 3.42
CA ALA A 86 3.10 -3.03 3.89
C ALA A 86 3.98 -4.23 3.59
N TRP A 87 4.98 -4.03 2.73
CA TRP A 87 5.89 -5.09 2.32
C TRP A 87 7.25 -4.51 2.00
N TYR A 88 8.24 -5.39 1.86
CA TYR A 88 9.56 -5.00 1.44
C TYR A 88 10.12 -5.99 0.41
N ARG A 89 11.13 -5.53 -0.31
CA ARG A 89 12.02 -6.40 -1.09
C ARG A 89 13.46 -5.97 -0.87
N MET A 90 14.40 -6.89 -1.04
CA MET A 90 15.82 -6.54 -1.08
C MET A 90 16.16 -5.85 -2.41
N MET A 91 17.15 -4.95 -2.39
CA MET A 91 17.67 -4.28 -3.58
C MET A 91 18.25 -5.32 -4.56
N PRO A 92 17.75 -5.40 -5.81
CA PRO A 92 18.34 -6.26 -6.83
C PRO A 92 19.77 -5.82 -7.13
N ASP A 93 20.66 -6.80 -7.24
CA ASP A 93 22.06 -6.62 -7.64
C ASP A 93 22.27 -7.39 -8.94
N ILE A 94 22.48 -6.65 -10.03
CA ILE A 94 22.68 -7.20 -11.37
C ILE A 94 24.13 -6.94 -11.73
N LYS A 95 24.89 -8.01 -11.98
CA LYS A 95 26.29 -7.92 -12.39
C LYS A 95 26.47 -8.55 -13.76
N LEU A 96 26.99 -7.76 -14.68
CA LEU A 96 27.46 -8.26 -15.97
C LEU A 96 28.90 -8.75 -15.77
N LEU A 97 29.10 -10.06 -15.87
CA LEU A 97 30.41 -10.69 -15.71
C LEU A 97 31.27 -10.51 -16.96
N ASP A 98 30.62 -10.44 -18.12
CA ASP A 98 31.25 -10.22 -19.42
C ASP A 98 30.64 -9.00 -20.15
N GLU A 99 31.40 -8.44 -21.10
CA GLU A 99 30.89 -7.38 -21.97
C GLU A 99 29.85 -7.94 -22.96
N ILE A 100 28.62 -7.42 -22.90
CA ILE A 100 27.53 -7.77 -23.80
C ILE A 100 27.34 -6.64 -24.82
N LYS A 101 27.49 -6.97 -26.12
CA LYS A 101 27.60 -5.98 -27.20
C LYS A 101 26.63 -6.24 -28.36
N GLY A 102 26.40 -5.21 -29.17
CA GLY A 102 25.64 -5.28 -30.41
C GLY A 102 24.20 -5.77 -30.21
N ASN A 103 23.79 -6.75 -31.01
CA ASN A 103 22.44 -7.33 -30.93
C ASN A 103 22.17 -8.01 -29.59
N ASP A 104 23.19 -8.60 -28.95
CA ASP A 104 23.02 -9.21 -27.63
C ASP A 104 22.74 -8.16 -26.55
N ALA A 105 23.27 -6.95 -26.70
CA ALA A 105 22.98 -5.85 -25.79
C ALA A 105 21.52 -5.39 -25.91
N LEU A 106 20.99 -5.32 -27.14
CA LEU A 106 19.58 -5.03 -27.41
C LEU A 106 18.67 -6.13 -26.87
N LEU A 107 19.04 -7.40 -27.08
CA LEU A 107 18.28 -8.54 -26.55
C LEU A 107 18.31 -8.54 -25.02
N LEU A 108 19.45 -8.25 -24.41
CA LEU A 108 19.58 -8.15 -22.97
C LEU A 108 18.66 -7.07 -22.41
N GLN A 109 18.66 -5.88 -23.02
CA GLN A 109 17.76 -4.80 -22.62
C GLN A 109 16.29 -5.24 -22.69
N SER A 110 15.90 -6.03 -23.70
CA SER A 110 14.53 -6.54 -23.83
C SER A 110 14.14 -7.56 -22.74
N CYS A 111 15.11 -8.19 -22.08
CA CYS A 111 14.86 -9.14 -20.99
C CYS A 111 14.46 -8.47 -19.67
N PHE A 112 14.73 -7.17 -19.51
CA PHE A 112 14.48 -6.43 -18.27
C PHE A 112 13.44 -5.32 -18.46
N PRO A 113 12.80 -4.85 -17.38
CA PRO A 113 11.99 -3.64 -17.43
C PRO A 113 12.77 -2.44 -17.97
N LYS A 114 12.04 -1.51 -18.60
CA LYS A 114 12.61 -0.27 -19.14
C LYS A 114 13.37 0.50 -18.05
N GLY A 115 14.61 0.89 -18.36
CA GLY A 115 15.47 1.66 -17.47
C GLY A 115 16.29 0.82 -16.49
N VAL A 116 16.24 -0.51 -16.54
CA VAL A 116 17.15 -1.38 -15.77
C VAL A 116 18.49 -1.53 -16.48
N ILE A 117 18.47 -1.84 -17.78
CA ILE A 117 19.65 -1.98 -18.63
C ILE A 117 19.71 -0.81 -19.60
N GLY A 118 20.80 -0.04 -19.52
CA GLY A 118 21.13 1.02 -20.45
C GLY A 118 22.03 0.52 -21.58
N LEU A 119 22.06 1.28 -22.68
CA LEU A 119 22.93 1.02 -23.82
C LEU A 119 23.84 2.22 -24.05
N LYS A 120 25.14 1.97 -24.20
CA LYS A 120 26.14 3.01 -24.50
C LYS A 120 26.91 2.64 -25.76
N SER A 121 26.99 3.56 -26.71
CA SER A 121 27.82 3.38 -27.90
C SER A 121 29.29 3.62 -27.57
N ILE A 122 30.13 2.60 -27.75
CA ILE A 122 31.59 2.67 -27.57
C ILE A 122 32.22 2.24 -28.88
N LYS A 123 32.96 3.14 -29.54
CA LYS A 123 33.61 2.90 -30.85
C LYS A 123 32.61 2.40 -31.92
N GLY A 124 31.38 2.91 -31.90
CA GLY A 124 30.32 2.53 -32.85
C GLY A 124 29.59 1.22 -32.52
N VAL A 125 29.94 0.54 -31.43
CA VAL A 125 29.27 -0.69 -30.97
C VAL A 125 28.46 -0.40 -29.71
N LEU A 126 27.21 -0.87 -29.67
CA LEU A 126 26.35 -0.76 -28.49
C LEU A 126 26.83 -1.74 -27.41
N ASN A 127 27.13 -1.23 -26.21
CA ASN A 127 27.43 -2.03 -25.03
C ASN A 127 26.32 -1.86 -23.98
N ALA A 128 25.88 -2.97 -23.38
CA ALA A 128 24.94 -2.93 -22.27
C ALA A 128 25.64 -2.59 -20.95
N PHE A 129 24.96 -1.84 -20.09
CA PHE A 129 25.35 -1.60 -18.71
C PHE A 129 24.12 -1.57 -17.80
N VAL A 130 24.30 -1.79 -16.51
CA VAL A 130 23.22 -1.69 -15.53
C VAL A 130 23.00 -0.23 -15.19
N GLU A 131 21.83 0.30 -15.54
CA GLU A 131 21.46 1.70 -15.34
C GLU A 131 20.81 1.89 -13.96
N ASP A 132 19.77 1.10 -13.65
CA ASP A 132 19.05 1.19 -12.38
C ASP A 132 18.46 -0.18 -12.00
N SER A 133 19.21 -0.93 -11.19
CA SER A 133 18.76 -2.26 -10.73
C SER A 133 17.55 -2.18 -9.80
N ARG A 134 17.22 -1.00 -9.23
CA ARG A 134 16.05 -0.85 -8.37
C ARG A 134 14.75 -1.11 -9.13
N LYS A 135 14.71 -0.80 -10.43
CA LYS A 135 13.52 -0.99 -11.28
C LYS A 135 13.30 -2.44 -11.70
N ASP A 136 14.25 -3.34 -11.43
CA ASP A 136 14.09 -4.74 -11.76
C ASP A 136 12.97 -5.39 -10.93
N ASN A 137 12.16 -6.21 -11.59
CA ASN A 137 11.12 -7.04 -10.98
C ASN A 137 11.56 -8.50 -10.80
N SER A 138 12.82 -8.81 -11.10
CA SER A 138 13.44 -10.13 -10.98
C SER A 138 12.69 -11.23 -11.75
N SER A 139 12.24 -10.88 -12.96
CA SER A 139 11.53 -11.80 -13.88
C SER A 139 12.33 -13.03 -14.28
N ARG A 140 13.67 -12.98 -14.17
CA ARG A 140 14.60 -14.06 -14.57
C ARG A 140 14.52 -14.44 -16.06
N ASN A 141 13.93 -13.58 -16.90
CA ASN A 141 13.80 -13.81 -18.35
C ASN A 141 15.15 -14.03 -19.05
N VAL A 142 16.23 -13.44 -18.53
CA VAL A 142 17.56 -13.53 -19.10
C VAL A 142 18.08 -14.98 -19.19
N PHE A 143 17.68 -15.87 -18.28
CA PHE A 143 18.07 -17.28 -18.28
C PHE A 143 17.39 -18.13 -19.36
N ARG A 144 16.47 -17.55 -20.13
CA ARG A 144 15.87 -18.22 -21.30
C ARG A 144 16.84 -18.30 -22.47
N TYR A 145 17.85 -17.44 -22.49
CA TYR A 145 18.77 -17.29 -23.61
C TYR A 145 20.15 -17.82 -23.24
N LYS A 146 20.55 -18.95 -23.86
CA LYS A 146 21.83 -19.61 -23.60
C LYS A 146 23.05 -18.72 -23.83
N GLN A 147 22.94 -17.71 -24.69
CA GLN A 147 24.01 -16.74 -24.96
C GLN A 147 24.41 -15.89 -23.74
N PHE A 148 23.55 -15.85 -22.70
CA PHE A 148 23.80 -15.14 -21.43
C PHE A 148 24.22 -16.08 -20.30
N ASP A 149 24.30 -17.39 -20.54
CA ASP A 149 24.75 -18.36 -19.54
C ASP A 149 26.15 -17.97 -19.05
N ASN A 150 26.32 -17.93 -17.72
CA ASN A 150 27.56 -17.52 -17.03
C ASN A 150 28.06 -16.10 -17.31
N LYS A 151 27.32 -15.26 -18.05
CA LYS A 151 27.69 -13.86 -18.31
C LYS A 151 27.03 -12.86 -17.37
N ILE A 152 26.01 -13.29 -16.63
CA ILE A 152 25.17 -12.42 -15.80
C ILE A 152 24.91 -13.09 -14.46
N LEU A 153 25.17 -12.36 -13.39
CA LEU A 153 24.84 -12.73 -12.02
C LEU A 153 23.68 -11.87 -11.53
N LEU A 154 22.58 -12.53 -11.16
CA LEU A 154 21.44 -11.90 -10.50
C LEU A 154 21.47 -12.27 -9.02
N SER A 155 21.69 -11.28 -8.16
CA SER A 155 21.71 -11.41 -6.72
C SER A 155 20.84 -10.33 -6.05
N LYS A 156 20.86 -10.30 -4.71
CA LYS A 156 20.19 -9.28 -3.91
C LYS A 156 21.16 -8.82 -2.82
N ILE A 157 21.14 -7.53 -2.52
CA ILE A 157 21.93 -6.95 -1.43
C ILE A 157 21.20 -7.26 -0.11
N GLN A 158 21.83 -8.04 0.77
CA GLN A 158 21.18 -8.64 1.94
C GLN A 158 20.74 -7.63 3.01
N ASP A 159 21.47 -6.52 3.13
CA ASP A 159 21.28 -5.47 4.12
C ASP A 159 20.55 -4.23 3.56
N HIS A 160 20.12 -4.27 2.30
CA HIS A 160 19.40 -3.16 1.66
C HIS A 160 17.95 -3.53 1.38
N PHE A 161 17.05 -3.03 2.23
CA PHE A 161 15.61 -3.23 2.12
C PHE A 161 14.90 -2.01 1.51
N ILE A 162 14.01 -2.27 0.58
CA ILE A 162 13.13 -1.28 -0.04
C ILE A 162 11.72 -1.55 0.46
N PHE A 163 11.28 -0.77 1.45
CA PHE A 163 9.92 -0.83 1.98
C PHE A 163 8.93 -0.08 1.08
N THR A 164 7.73 -0.62 0.98
CA THR A 164 6.56 0.04 0.38
C THR A 164 5.42 -0.06 1.39
N ILE A 165 4.91 1.11 1.80
CA ILE A 165 3.85 1.23 2.80
C ILE A 165 2.76 2.10 2.22
N GLU A 166 1.58 1.53 2.06
CA GLU A 166 0.40 2.24 1.56
C GLU A 166 -0.63 2.34 2.69
N SER A 167 -0.97 3.57 3.08
CA SER A 167 -1.95 3.82 4.14
C SER A 167 -3.38 3.65 3.62
N VAL A 168 -4.30 3.28 4.51
CA VAL A 168 -5.75 3.33 4.25
C VAL A 168 -6.32 4.77 4.29
N GLY A 169 -5.49 5.76 4.64
CA GLY A 169 -5.83 7.18 4.69
C GLY A 169 -6.09 7.72 6.10
N ALA A 170 -6.07 6.88 7.14
CA ALA A 170 -6.27 7.32 8.52
C ALA A 170 -5.05 8.05 9.11
N MET A 171 -3.83 7.70 8.65
CA MET A 171 -2.57 8.30 9.09
C MET A 171 -1.57 8.30 7.93
N ASP A 172 -0.62 9.23 7.92
CA ASP A 172 0.47 9.23 6.95
C ASP A 172 1.36 7.99 7.06
N PRO A 173 1.82 7.39 5.94
CA PRO A 173 2.71 6.23 5.96
C PRO A 173 3.97 6.41 6.80
N SER A 174 4.53 7.62 6.85
CA SER A 174 5.71 7.96 7.66
C SER A 174 5.43 7.82 9.15
N ILE A 175 4.26 8.29 9.61
CA ILE A 175 3.83 8.18 11.00
C ILE A 175 3.56 6.71 11.35
N ILE A 176 2.92 5.96 10.45
CA ILE A 176 2.68 4.52 10.63
C ILE A 176 3.99 3.76 10.86
N PHE A 177 5.02 4.06 10.06
CA PHE A 177 6.33 3.43 10.20
C PHE A 177 7.00 3.78 11.53
N LEU A 178 6.98 5.05 11.93
CA LEU A 178 7.53 5.49 13.21
C LEU A 178 6.81 4.85 14.41
N GLU A 179 5.48 4.75 14.37
CA GLU A 179 4.73 4.08 15.44
C GLU A 179 5.01 2.57 15.49
N ALA A 180 5.23 1.92 14.34
CA ALA A 180 5.65 0.54 14.33
C ALA A 180 7.01 0.34 15.04
N LEU A 181 7.97 1.24 14.84
CA LEU A 181 9.25 1.23 15.55
C LEU A 181 9.07 1.46 17.06
N ASN A 182 8.25 2.45 17.44
CA ASN A 182 7.95 2.72 18.85
C ASN A 182 7.31 1.52 19.54
N ILE A 183 6.39 0.82 18.88
CA ILE A 183 5.78 -0.40 19.38
C ILE A 183 6.82 -1.51 19.57
N LEU A 184 7.75 -1.67 18.61
CA LEU A 184 8.83 -2.64 18.73
C LEU A 184 9.74 -2.34 19.93
N ILE A 185 10.16 -1.08 20.09
CA ILE A 185 10.98 -0.62 21.22
C ILE A 185 10.27 -0.90 22.56
N ARG A 186 8.99 -0.53 22.68
CA ARG A 186 8.20 -0.80 23.89
C ARG A 186 8.13 -2.29 24.22
N LYS A 187 7.97 -3.14 23.22
CA LYS A 187 7.96 -4.61 23.40
C LYS A 187 9.30 -5.14 23.88
N VAL A 188 10.41 -4.66 23.31
CA VAL A 188 11.76 -5.04 23.73
C VAL A 188 12.00 -4.63 25.19
N ASN A 189 11.71 -3.36 25.53
CA ASN A 189 11.90 -2.87 26.89
C ASN A 189 11.08 -3.66 27.92
N SER A 190 9.80 -3.91 27.62
CA SER A 190 8.93 -4.70 28.50
C SER A 190 9.44 -6.14 28.70
N ALA A 191 9.99 -6.76 27.64
CA ALA A 191 10.60 -8.09 27.74
C ALA A 191 11.89 -8.06 28.57
N SER A 192 12.73 -7.04 28.40
CA SER A 192 13.96 -6.85 29.17
C SER A 192 13.68 -6.64 30.67
N GLU A 193 12.73 -5.78 31.01
CA GLU A 193 12.29 -5.56 32.40
C GLU A 193 11.77 -6.86 33.03
N SER A 194 10.96 -7.62 32.27
CA SER A 194 10.43 -8.90 32.75
C SER A 194 11.53 -9.93 33.01
N ALA A 195 12.59 -9.95 32.19
CA ALA A 195 13.73 -10.84 32.36
C ALA A 195 14.57 -10.48 33.58
N LEU A 196 14.82 -9.18 33.82
CA LEU A 196 15.59 -8.70 34.98
C LEU A 196 14.87 -9.02 36.31
N ASN A 197 13.56 -8.84 36.35
CA ASN A 197 12.76 -9.14 37.54
C ASN A 197 12.71 -10.65 37.89
N GLN A 198 12.97 -11.53 36.92
CA GLN A 198 13.04 -12.98 37.15
C GLN A 198 14.38 -13.45 37.72
N THR A 199 15.45 -12.68 37.53
CA THR A 199 16.79 -12.98 38.07
C THR A 199 17.00 -12.50 39.52
N GLU A 200 16.06 -11.72 40.07
CA GLU A 200 16.10 -11.22 41.45
C GLU A 200 15.33 -12.12 42.45
N ILE A 201 14.98 -13.35 42.06
CA ILE A 201 14.40 -14.42 42.91
C ILE A 201 15.39 -15.58 42.99
#